data_AF-A0A0J7J8D7-F1
#
_entry.id   AF-A0A0J7J8D7-F1
#
_cell.length_a   1.000
_cell.length_b   1.000
_cell.length_c   1.000
_cell.angle_alpha   90.00
_cell.angle_beta   90.00
_cell.angle_gamma   90.00
#
_symmetry.space_group_name_H-M   'P 1'
#
loop_
_entity.id
_entity.type
_entity.pdbx_description
1 polymer ?
#
loop_
_entity_poly.entity_id
_entity_poly.type
_entity_poly.pdbx_seq_one_letter_code
_entity_poly.pdbx_strand_id
1 'polypeptide(L)' 'MDIYKAPNHAGVDSLAVDLQSFEADIRIGGILVGGTSIGSIAMDNLAITNTSMLIYGH' A
#
# COMPACT_ATOMS: atom_id res chain seq x y z
N MET A 1 14.62 -8.66 -5.98
CA MET A 1 13.90 -7.38 -5.88
C MET A 1 14.15 -6.72 -7.21
N ASP A 2 13.10 -6.57 -7.99
CA ASP A 2 13.18 -6.07 -9.35
C ASP A 2 12.46 -4.72 -9.40
N ILE A 3 13.05 -3.75 -10.09
CA ILE A 3 12.54 -2.38 -10.20
C ILE A 3 12.43 -2.05 -11.68
N TYR A 4 11.23 -1.72 -12.14
CA TYR A 4 10.96 -1.55 -13.57
C TYR A 4 9.74 -0.66 -13.81
N LYS A 5 9.53 -0.31 -15.08
CA LYS A 5 8.36 0.45 -15.52
C LYS A 5 7.19 -0.51 -15.79
N ALA A 6 6.02 -0.24 -15.22
CA ALA A 6 4.81 -1.04 -15.47
C ALA A 6 3.55 -0.14 -15.52
N PRO A 7 2.53 -0.50 -16.30
CA PRO A 7 1.25 0.20 -16.26
C PRO A 7 0.50 -0.10 -14.94
N ASN A 8 -0.12 0.91 -14.36
CA ASN A 8 -1.08 0.74 -13.26
C ASN A 8 -2.43 0.23 -13.76
N HIS A 9 -3.40 0.04 -12.85
CA HIS A 9 -4.74 -0.43 -13.21
C HIS A 9 -5.48 0.49 -14.19
N ALA A 10 -5.12 1.77 -14.26
CA ALA A 10 -5.66 2.73 -15.24
C ALA A 10 -4.86 2.77 -16.55
N GLY A 11 -3.85 1.91 -16.72
CA GLY A 11 -2.98 1.88 -17.89
C GLY A 11 -1.89 2.95 -17.91
N VAL A 12 -1.72 3.72 -16.83
CA VAL A 12 -0.72 4.78 -16.74
C VAL A 12 0.59 4.22 -16.19
N ASP A 13 1.69 4.62 -16.82
CA ASP A 13 3.03 4.19 -16.45
C ASP A 13 3.37 4.55 -15.00
N SER A 14 3.97 3.59 -14.29
CA SER A 14 4.33 3.66 -12.88
C SER A 14 5.68 2.97 -12.62
N LEU A 15 6.31 3.25 -11.48
CA LEU A 15 7.47 2.50 -11.02
C LEU A 15 6.98 1.27 -10.25
N ALA A 16 7.22 0.08 -10.79
CA ALA A 16 6.96 -1.18 -10.11
C ALA A 16 8.19 -1.63 -9.31
N VAL A 17 7.94 -2.17 -8.12
CA VAL A 17 8.94 -2.80 -7.25
C VAL A 17 8.41 -4.15 -6.79
N ASP A 18 9.04 -5.22 -7.26
CA ASP A 18 8.69 -6.58 -6.86
C ASP A 18 9.38 -6.96 -5.55
N LEU A 19 8.57 -7.41 -4.59
CA LEU A 19 8.98 -7.67 -3.22
C LEU A 19 8.61 -9.09 -2.81
N GLN A 20 9.58 -9.81 -2.25
CA GLN A 20 9.30 -11.10 -1.60
C GLN A 20 8.48 -10.89 -0.32
N SER A 21 8.83 -9.88 0.47
CA SER A 21 8.03 -9.42 1.62
C SER A 21 8.03 -7.90 1.72
N PHE A 22 6.87 -7.37 2.15
CA PHE A 22 6.69 -6.03 2.67
C PHE A 22 6.19 -6.16 4.11
N GLU A 23 6.93 -5.60 5.05
CA GLU A 23 6.65 -5.71 6.48
C GLU A 23 6.54 -4.30 7.09
N ALA A 24 5.47 -4.06 7.86
CA ALA A 24 5.20 -2.75 8.45
C ALA A 24 4.29 -2.84 9.67
N ASP A 25 4.36 -1.83 10.52
CA ASP A 25 3.32 -1.51 11.49
C ASP A 25 2.45 -0.37 10.94
N ILE A 26 1.13 -0.53 10.98
CA ILE A 26 0.18 0.47 10.44
C ILE A 26 -0.73 0.98 11.56
N ARG A 27 -0.83 2.31 11.68
CA ARG A 27 -1.80 2.98 12.56
C ARG A 27 -2.74 3.85 11.72
N ILE A 28 -4.03 3.50 11.73
CA ILE A 28 -5.10 4.29 11.14
C ILE A 28 -5.75 5.09 12.27
N GLY A 29 -5.48 6.40 12.31
CA GLY A 29 -5.90 7.28 13.40
C GLY A 29 -7.41 7.52 13.50
N GLY A 30 -8.17 7.26 12.43
CA GLY A 30 -9.62 7.43 12.42
C GLY A 30 -10.29 6.73 11.23
N ILE A 31 -11.33 5.94 11.50
CA ILE A 31 -12.27 5.45 10.50
C ILE A 31 -13.46 6.41 10.51
N LEU A 32 -13.73 7.06 9.38
CA LEU A 32 -14.81 8.03 9.27
C LEU A 32 -16.00 7.44 8.51
N VAL A 33 -17.19 7.47 9.12
CA VAL A 33 -18.46 7.12 8.48
C VAL A 33 -19.40 8.31 8.59
N GLY A 34 -19.82 8.87 7.45
CA GLY A 34 -20.66 10.07 7.42
C GLY A 34 -20.00 11.31 8.04
N GLY A 35 -18.66 11.38 8.06
CA GLY A 35 -17.90 12.45 8.71
C GLY A 35 -17.67 12.27 10.21
N THR A 36 -18.28 11.26 10.83
CA THR A 36 -18.09 10.93 12.25
C THR A 36 -17.04 9.84 12.39
N SER A 37 -16.08 10.02 13.30
CA SER A 37 -15.13 8.96 13.64
C SER A 37 -15.82 7.85 14.42
N ILE A 38 -15.62 6.61 13.99
CA ILE A 38 -16.12 5.40 14.67
C ILE A 38 -15.00 4.60 15.35
N GLY A 39 -13.78 5.14 15.39
CA GLY A 39 -12.64 4.51 16.06
C GLY A 39 -11.38 4.54 15.20
N SER A 40 -10.39 3.77 15.63
CA SER A 40 -9.06 3.67 15.00
C SER A 40 -8.66 2.20 14.89
N ILE A 41 -7.68 1.92 14.03
CA ILE A 41 -7.10 0.57 13.88
C ILE A 41 -5.59 0.67 14.08
N ALA A 42 -5.03 -0.26 14.86
CA ALA A 42 -3.61 -0.56 14.87
C ALA A 42 -3.42 -1.98 14.34
N MET A 43 -2.50 -2.15 13.40
CA MET A 43 -2.03 -3.44 12.91
C MET A 43 -0.53 -3.52 13.16
N ASP A 44 -0.14 -4.47 14.00
CA ASP A 44 1.27 -4.73 14.33
C ASP A 44 1.73 -6.00 13.62
N ASN A 45 2.98 -6.01 13.15
CA ASN A 45 3.59 -7.12 12.40
C ASN A 45 2.85 -7.50 11.10
N LEU A 46 2.35 -6.51 10.34
CA LEU A 46 1.77 -6.79 9.02
C LEU A 46 2.89 -7.28 8.08
N ALA A 47 2.68 -8.45 7.48
CA ALA A 47 3.54 -8.99 6.44
C ALA A 47 2.71 -9.30 5.18
N ILE A 48 3.09 -8.68 4.06
CA ILE A 48 2.55 -8.97 2.73
C ILE A 48 3.66 -9.67 1.95
N THR A 49 3.40 -10.86 1.43
CA THR A 49 4.40 -11.66 0.72
C THR A 49 4.06 -11.83 -0.75
N ASN A 50 5.08 -12.02 -1.58
CA ASN A 50 4.96 -12.23 -3.03
C ASN A 50 4.09 -11.15 -3.69
N THR A 51 4.49 -9.88 -3.53
CA THR A 51 3.72 -8.72 -3.95
C THR A 51 4.52 -7.81 -4.86
N SER A 52 3.82 -6.97 -5.63
CA SER A 52 4.40 -5.89 -6.42
C SER A 52 3.81 -4.57 -5.95
N MET A 53 4.67 -3.61 -5.62
CA MET A 53 4.27 -2.26 -5.26
C MET A 53 4.36 -1.36 -6.49
N LEU A 54 3.28 -0.64 -6.80
CA LEU A 54 3.29 0.38 -7.84
C LEU A 54 3.35 1.77 -7.20
N ILE A 55 4.41 2.50 -7.52
CA ILE A 55 4.64 3.87 -7.07
C ILE A 55 4.27 4.82 -8.21
N TYR A 56 3.30 5.68 -7.95
CA TYR A 56 2.82 6.68 -8.90
C TYR A 56 3.59 7.99 -8.69
N GLY A 57 4.13 8.54 -9.78
CA GLY A 57 4.63 9.92 -9.80
C GLY A 57 3.47 10.92 -9.88
N HIS A 58 3.73 12.18 -9.50
CA HIS A 58 2.83 13.31 -9.73
C HIS A 58 3.20 14.02 -11.03
#